data_AF-A0A9E1I8I8-F1
#
_entry.id   AF-A0A9E1I8I8-F1
#
_cell.length_a   1.000
_cell.length_b   1.000
_cell.length_c   1.000
_cell.angle_alpha   90.00
_cell.angle_beta   90.00
_cell.angle_gamma   90.00
#
_symmetry.space_group_name_H-M   'P 1'
#
loop_
_entity.id
_entity.type
_entity.pdbx_description
1 polymer ?
#
loop_
_entity_poly.entity_id
_entity_poly.type
_entity_poly.pdbx_seq_one_letter_code
_entity_poly.pdbx_strand_id
1 'polypeptide(L)'
;MCFHAAPRLFCYGVLLDKNYGDGINIYPDDGINDVTVIFGGDADGDGTLTLGDALAIMRTAIGVAPEFGDNMGDMNANGEISLDDAITLARICIGVC
;
A
#
# COMPACT_ATOMS: atom_id res chain seq x y z
N MET A 1 -4.28 -12.86 30.55
CA MET A 1 -3.85 -13.17 29.17
C MET A 1 -3.84 -11.87 28.39
N CYS A 2 -2.69 -11.21 28.37
CA CYS A 2 -2.52 -9.90 27.74
C CYS A 2 -1.95 -10.13 26.35
N PHE A 3 -2.73 -9.86 25.30
CA PHE A 3 -2.21 -9.80 23.94
C PHE A 3 -1.57 -8.43 23.76
N HIS A 4 -0.25 -8.37 23.83
CA HIS A 4 0.51 -7.17 23.52
C HIS A 4 0.47 -6.98 22.00
N ALA A 5 -0.36 -6.05 21.54
CA ALA A 5 -0.35 -5.58 20.17
C ALA A 5 1.04 -5.01 19.88
N ALA A 6 1.86 -5.74 19.12
CA ALA A 6 3.11 -5.19 18.61
C ALA A 6 2.76 -3.94 17.77
N PRO A 7 3.44 -2.79 17.99
CA PRO A 7 3.22 -1.63 17.15
C PRO A 7 3.57 -2.00 15.70
N ARG A 8 2.56 -2.02 14.83
CA ARG A 8 2.75 -2.17 13.38
C ARG A 8 3.42 -0.88 12.90
N LEU A 9 4.68 -0.98 12.48
CA LEU A 9 5.45 0.19 12.04
C LEU A 9 5.01 0.56 10.61
N PHE A 10 4.07 1.48 10.48
CA PHE A 10 3.76 2.13 9.21
C PHE A 10 4.74 3.28 8.99
N CYS A 11 5.84 3.02 8.28
CA CYS A 11 6.72 4.09 7.84
C CYS A 11 6.10 4.79 6.62
N TYR A 12 5.50 5.96 6.84
CA TYR A 12 5.30 6.96 5.80
C TYR A 12 6.62 7.71 5.58
N GLY A 13 7.42 7.24 4.62
CA GLY A 13 8.70 7.85 4.27
C GLY A 13 9.40 7.10 3.14
N VAL A 14 10.28 7.80 2.43
CA VAL A 14 11.18 7.15 1.46
C VAL A 14 12.10 6.22 2.25
N LEU A 15 12.04 4.91 1.98
CA LEU A 15 13.05 3.96 2.43
C LEU A 15 14.31 4.21 1.61
N LEU A 16 15.08 5.21 2.01
CA LEU A 16 16.36 5.54 1.40
C LEU A 16 17.37 4.47 1.83
N ASP A 17 17.63 3.49 0.97
CA ASP A 17 18.94 2.86 1.05
C ASP A 17 20.01 3.94 0.86
N LYS A 18 21.10 3.87 1.62
CA LYS A 18 22.19 4.85 1.48
C LYS A 18 22.88 4.74 0.10
N ASN A 19 22.59 3.68 -0.66
CA ASN A 19 23.11 3.39 -1.98
C ASN A 19 21.94 3.08 -2.93
N TYR A 20 21.40 4.12 -3.57
CA TYR A 20 20.44 3.98 -4.68
C TYR A 20 20.94 2.92 -5.70
N GLY A 21 20.43 1.69 -5.62
CA GLY A 21 20.91 0.55 -6.41
C GLY A 21 21.00 -0.78 -5.66
N ASP A 22 21.14 -0.78 -4.33
CA ASP A 22 21.12 -1.99 -3.51
C ASP A 22 19.74 -2.13 -2.85
N GLY A 23 19.11 -3.29 -2.98
CA GLY A 23 17.75 -3.53 -2.48
C GLY A 23 17.60 -3.32 -0.97
N ILE A 24 16.35 -3.27 -0.49
CA ILE A 24 16.06 -3.21 0.94
C ILE A 24 16.44 -4.56 1.57
N ASN A 25 17.49 -4.58 2.41
CA ASN A 25 17.86 -5.76 3.20
C ASN A 25 17.17 -5.70 4.57
N ILE A 26 16.38 -6.74 4.87
CA ILE A 26 15.77 -6.97 6.19
C ILE A 26 16.42 -8.23 6.77
N TYR A 27 17.08 -8.09 7.91
CA TYR A 27 17.77 -9.18 8.60
C TYR A 27 16.90 -9.76 9.73
N PRO A 28 17.08 -11.06 10.06
CA PRO A 28 16.32 -11.70 11.13
C PRO A 28 16.46 -11.02 12.51
N ASP A 29 17.54 -10.28 12.74
CA ASP A 29 17.86 -9.56 13.98
C ASP A 29 17.36 -8.11 14.02
N ASP A 30 16.76 -7.60 12.94
CA ASP A 30 16.19 -6.24 12.89
C ASP A 30 14.93 -6.07 13.78
N GLY A 31 14.40 -7.17 14.32
CA GLY A 31 13.19 -7.14 15.16
C GLY A 31 11.91 -6.81 14.38
N ILE A 32 11.97 -6.83 13.05
CA ILE A 32 10.82 -6.69 12.15
C ILE A 32 10.19 -8.07 11.97
N ASN A 33 9.00 -8.25 12.55
CA ASN A 33 8.31 -9.55 12.60
C ASN A 33 7.22 -9.71 11.54
N ASP A 34 6.82 -8.62 10.88
CA ASP A 34 5.75 -8.60 9.89
C ASP A 34 6.03 -7.47 8.89
N VAL A 35 6.10 -7.82 7.60
CA VAL A 35 6.42 -6.89 6.51
C VAL A 35 5.30 -6.96 5.48
N THR A 36 4.63 -5.84 5.25
CA THR A 36 3.71 -5.68 4.12
C THR A 36 4.40 -4.82 3.07
N VAL A 37 4.59 -5.37 1.86
CA VAL A 37 5.12 -4.65 0.70
C VAL A 37 3.97 -4.39 -0.26
N ILE A 38 3.88 -3.16 -0.75
CA ILE A 38 2.89 -2.74 -1.74
C ILE A 38 3.63 -2.32 -3.00
N PHE A 39 3.20 -2.84 -4.13
CA PHE A 39 3.67 -2.45 -5.46
C PHE A 39 2.52 -1.71 -6.16
N GLY A 40 2.72 -0.44 -6.51
CA GLY A 40 1.65 0.41 -7.06
C GLY A 40 0.81 1.09 -5.98
N GLY A 41 -0.42 1.44 -6.31
CA GLY A 41 -1.39 2.04 -5.40
C GLY A 41 -1.42 3.57 -5.34
N ASP A 42 -0.43 4.28 -5.90
CA ASP A 42 -0.48 5.74 -6.13
C ASP A 42 -1.37 6.01 -7.35
N ALA A 43 -2.68 5.98 -7.11
CA ALA A 43 -3.69 6.03 -8.15
C ALA A 43 -4.01 7.47 -8.57
N ASP A 44 -3.81 8.46 -7.70
CA ASP A 44 -3.99 9.86 -8.07
C ASP A 44 -2.72 10.53 -8.63
N GLY A 45 -1.57 9.86 -8.52
CA GLY A 45 -0.30 10.24 -9.14
C GLY A 45 0.41 11.35 -8.37
N ASP A 46 0.08 11.56 -7.10
CA ASP A 46 0.68 12.61 -6.26
C ASP A 46 2.02 12.19 -5.61
N GLY A 47 2.43 10.93 -5.80
CA GLY A 47 3.67 10.38 -5.28
C GLY A 47 3.59 9.90 -3.84
N THR A 48 2.40 9.87 -3.25
CA THR A 48 2.14 9.37 -1.89
C THR A 48 1.07 8.28 -1.90
N LEU A 49 0.98 7.50 -0.82
CA LEU A 49 0.03 6.40 -0.72
C LEU A 49 -0.98 6.66 0.42
N THR A 50 -2.12 7.24 0.06
CA THR A 50 -3.09 7.78 1.01
C THR A 50 -4.51 7.24 0.78
N LEU A 51 -5.45 7.69 1.64
CA LEU A 51 -6.88 7.46 1.39
C LEU A 51 -7.39 8.19 0.14
N GLY A 52 -6.66 9.19 -0.38
CA GLY A 52 -6.92 9.84 -1.66
C GLY A 52 -6.84 8.83 -2.81
N ASP A 53 -5.81 8.00 -2.82
CA ASP A 53 -5.63 6.92 -3.78
C ASP A 53 -6.70 5.85 -3.67
N ALA A 54 -7.04 5.44 -2.44
CA ALA A 54 -8.13 4.50 -2.22
C ALA A 54 -9.46 5.04 -2.79
N LEU A 55 -9.72 6.34 -2.64
CA LEU A 55 -10.88 7.00 -3.25
C LEU A 55 -10.77 7.06 -4.78
N ALA A 56 -9.59 7.30 -5.33
CA ALA A 56 -9.34 7.27 -6.76
C ALA A 56 -9.68 5.89 -7.36
N ILE A 57 -9.20 4.81 -6.73
CA ILE A 57 -9.53 3.41 -7.09
C ILE A 57 -11.04 3.15 -6.97
N MET A 58 -11.70 3.61 -5.88
CA MET A 58 -13.16 3.45 -5.73
C MET A 58 -13.92 4.10 -6.89
N ARG A 59 -13.54 5.32 -7.27
CA ARG A 59 -14.22 6.07 -8.34
C ARG A 59 -14.07 5.37 -9.70
N THR A 60 -12.92 4.77 -9.95
CA THR A 60 -12.67 3.96 -11.14
C THR A 60 -13.50 2.67 -11.11
N ALA A 61 -13.48 1.93 -10.00
CA ALA A 61 -14.23 0.68 -9.83
C ALA A 61 -15.75 0.85 -10.01
N ILE A 62 -16.31 2.01 -9.66
CA ILE A 62 -17.75 2.32 -9.85
C ILE A 62 -18.06 3.05 -11.16
N GLY A 63 -17.06 3.30 -12.01
CA GLY A 63 -17.23 3.93 -13.33
C GLY A 63 -17.59 5.42 -13.30
N VAL A 64 -17.25 6.16 -12.23
CA VAL A 64 -17.49 7.62 -12.12
C VAL A 64 -16.23 8.45 -12.39
N ALA A 65 -15.10 7.80 -12.64
CA ALA A 65 -13.84 8.40 -13.08
C ALA A 65 -13.19 7.52 -14.16
N PRO A 66 -12.37 8.11 -15.04
CA PRO A 66 -11.62 7.33 -16.02
C PRO A 66 -10.62 6.37 -15.36
N GLU A 67 -10.35 5.26 -16.03
CA GLU A 67 -9.33 4.28 -15.63
C GLU A 67 -7.94 4.89 -15.68
N PHE A 68 -7.12 4.61 -14.67
CA PHE A 68 -5.71 4.97 -14.66
C PHE A 68 -4.94 4.04 -15.62
N GLY A 69 -4.03 4.60 -16.41
CA GLY A 69 -3.08 3.77 -17.16
C GLY A 69 -2.21 3.01 -16.16
N ASP A 70 -2.03 1.70 -16.39
CA ASP A 70 -1.00 0.86 -15.75
C ASP A 70 -1.43 -0.07 -14.59
N ASN A 71 -2.72 -0.45 -14.47
CA ASN A 71 -3.20 -1.42 -13.46
C ASN A 71 -2.81 -1.07 -12.01
N MET A 72 -2.45 0.19 -11.72
CA MET A 72 -1.94 0.64 -10.42
C MET A 72 -2.94 0.47 -9.27
N GLY A 73 -4.21 0.22 -9.59
CA GLY A 73 -5.29 0.03 -8.63
C GLY A 73 -5.68 -1.42 -8.33
N ASP A 74 -4.97 -2.44 -8.85
CA ASP A 74 -5.20 -3.86 -8.52
C ASP A 74 -4.38 -4.24 -7.27
N MET A 75 -4.95 -3.99 -6.10
CA MET A 75 -4.25 -4.07 -4.80
C MET A 75 -4.26 -5.48 -4.21
N ASN A 76 -5.18 -6.34 -4.67
CA ASN A 76 -5.22 -7.75 -4.28
C ASN A 76 -4.59 -8.69 -5.34
N ALA A 77 -4.09 -8.13 -6.45
CA ALA A 77 -3.44 -8.83 -7.56
C ALA A 77 -4.32 -9.91 -8.21
N ASN A 78 -5.63 -9.66 -8.30
CA ASN A 78 -6.58 -10.60 -8.92
C ASN A 78 -6.77 -10.36 -10.43
N GLY A 79 -6.19 -9.29 -10.98
CA GLY A 79 -6.24 -8.90 -12.39
C GLY A 79 -7.34 -7.91 -12.75
N GLU A 80 -8.17 -7.46 -11.81
CA GLU A 80 -9.30 -6.57 -12.02
C GLU A 80 -9.31 -5.43 -10.99
N ILE A 81 -9.59 -4.20 -11.42
CA ILE A 81 -9.71 -3.05 -10.51
C ILE A 81 -11.14 -3.01 -9.96
N SER A 82 -11.28 -3.21 -8.65
CA SER A 82 -12.56 -3.33 -7.97
C SER A 82 -12.62 -2.55 -6.66
N LEU A 83 -13.78 -2.57 -5.99
CA LEU A 83 -13.93 -1.99 -4.65
C LEU A 83 -13.13 -2.76 -3.59
N ASP A 84 -12.80 -4.03 -3.82
CA ASP A 84 -11.96 -4.81 -2.90
C ASP A 84 -10.54 -4.25 -2.83
N ASP A 85 -10.05 -3.74 -3.96
CA ASP A 85 -8.73 -3.12 -4.05
C ASP A 85 -8.67 -1.80 -3.29
N ALA A 86 -9.70 -0.99 -3.44
CA ALA A 86 -9.83 0.25 -2.68
C ALA A 86 -9.92 0.01 -1.17
N ILE A 87 -10.66 -1.01 -0.74
CA ILE A 87 -10.74 -1.39 0.69
C ILE A 87 -9.39 -1.90 1.18
N THR A 88 -8.71 -2.72 0.38
CA THR A 88 -7.37 -3.22 0.68
C THR A 88 -6.40 -2.06 0.91
N LEU A 89 -6.36 -1.08 0.00
CA LEU A 89 -5.52 0.09 0.15
C LEU A 89 -5.93 0.94 1.37
N ALA A 90 -7.23 1.18 1.56
CA ALA A 90 -7.72 1.96 2.70
C ALA A 90 -7.34 1.33 4.04
N ARG A 91 -7.42 0.00 4.15
CA ARG A 91 -7.00 -0.76 5.34
C ARG A 91 -5.51 -0.58 5.62
N ILE A 92 -4.67 -0.58 4.58
CA ILE A 92 -3.24 -0.34 4.73
C ILE A 92 -3.00 1.10 5.21
N CYS A 93 -3.60 2.11 4.57
CA CYS A 93 -3.40 3.51 4.93
C CYS A 93 -3.77 3.83 6.39
N ILE A 94 -4.77 3.15 6.96
CA ILE A 94 -5.18 3.31 8.37
C ILE A 94 -4.55 2.31 9.33
N GLY A 95 -3.74 1.40 8.80
CA GLY A 95 -2.93 0.47 9.57
C GLY A 95 -3.63 -0.80 10.10
N VAL A 96 -4.69 -1.23 9.41
CA VAL A 96 -5.50 -2.43 9.76
C VAL A 96 -5.42 -3.49 8.66
N CYS A 97 -4.22 -3.98 8.37
CA CYS A 97 -3.97 -5.12 7.47
C CYS A 97 -4.24 -6.47 8.16
#